data_AF-A0A935ZMP3-F1
#
_entry.id   AF-A0A935ZMP3-F1
#
_cell.length_a   1.000
_cell.length_b   1.000
_cell.length_c   1.000
_cell.angle_alpha   90.00
_cell.angle_beta   90.00
_cell.angle_gamma   90.00
#
_symmetry.space_group_name_H-M   'P 1'
#
loop_
_entity.id
_entity.type
_entity.pdbx_description
1 polymer ?
#
loop_
_entity_poly.entity_id
_entity_poly.type
_entity_poly.pdbx_seq_one_letter_code
_entity_poly.pdbx_strand_id
1 'polypeptide(L)'
;MSRRVVVPRVSEGSVSLPDSPSTHLFEPPQLAALRIAFGVGASSGEPPDADSFRPTYTVSMPIFSMGGLDPDGVYEFDAGLLLDGIRRRALRRSWGVRLEIELSQAADSVPHADLWVDAPFDDDSGLTLTVLGRNARGITLPGGARTVVVATSLVHDSKRIALLGGGYTAQLRDIEPGAAERPRVASMVRNVHVDLTRFEFEG
;
A
#
# COMPACT_ATOMS: atom_id res chain seq x y z
N MET A 1 8.85 -11.40 -10.12
CA MET A 1 8.68 -10.32 -9.12
C MET A 1 7.23 -9.89 -9.20
N SER A 2 6.52 -9.71 -8.08
CA SER A 2 5.05 -9.56 -8.11
C SER A 2 4.61 -8.11 -7.94
N ARG A 3 3.93 -7.57 -8.97
CA ARG A 3 3.15 -6.31 -8.92
C ARG A 3 1.90 -6.40 -8.04
N ARG A 4 1.55 -7.62 -7.62
CA ARG A 4 0.37 -7.95 -6.82
C ARG A 4 0.78 -8.51 -5.47
N VAL A 5 0.09 -8.12 -4.42
CA VAL A 5 0.18 -8.77 -3.11
C VAL A 5 -1.21 -9.23 -2.67
N VAL A 6 -1.27 -10.38 -2.01
CA VAL A 6 -2.47 -10.92 -1.39
C VAL A 6 -2.25 -10.99 0.11
N VAL A 7 -3.22 -10.49 0.87
CA VAL A 7 -3.23 -10.58 2.34
C VAL A 7 -4.37 -11.52 2.73
N PRO A 8 -4.04 -12.77 3.11
CA PRO A 8 -5.04 -13.78 3.37
C PRO A 8 -6.03 -13.37 4.45
N ARG A 9 -7.29 -13.78 4.30
CA ARG A 9 -8.33 -13.71 5.32
C ARG A 9 -7.92 -14.41 6.61
N VAL A 10 -8.53 -14.00 7.72
CA VAL A 10 -8.31 -14.58 9.05
C VAL A 10 -9.62 -15.19 9.54
N SER A 11 -9.76 -16.51 9.41
CA SER A 11 -11.01 -17.25 9.59
C SER A 11 -11.39 -17.54 11.05
N GLU A 12 -10.59 -17.12 12.03
CA GLU A 12 -10.82 -17.40 13.44
C GLU A 12 -12.14 -16.80 13.94
N GLY A 13 -13.03 -17.66 14.47
CA GLY A 13 -14.30 -17.23 15.09
C GLY A 13 -15.38 -16.77 14.12
N SER A 14 -15.27 -17.08 12.83
CA SER A 14 -16.19 -16.58 11.80
C SER A 14 -17.58 -17.21 11.82
N VAL A 15 -18.59 -16.39 11.54
CA VAL A 15 -19.96 -16.84 11.27
C VAL A 15 -20.06 -17.15 9.79
N SER A 16 -20.61 -18.30 9.42
CA SER A 16 -20.81 -18.65 8.02
C SER A 16 -21.70 -17.62 7.31
N LEU A 17 -21.30 -17.22 6.10
CA LEU A 17 -22.18 -16.45 5.23
C LEU A 17 -23.39 -17.29 4.82
N PRO A 18 -24.56 -16.67 4.61
CA PRO A 18 -25.73 -17.39 4.11
C PRO A 18 -25.41 -18.00 2.74
N ASP A 19 -25.84 -19.25 2.54
CA ASP A 19 -25.71 -19.92 1.25
C ASP A 19 -26.60 -19.21 0.22
N SER A 20 -25.96 -18.49 -0.69
CA SER A 20 -26.60 -17.78 -1.79
C SER A 20 -25.86 -18.07 -3.09
N PRO A 21 -26.58 -18.25 -4.22
CA PRO A 21 -25.97 -18.33 -5.54
C PRO A 21 -25.41 -16.97 -6.02
N SER A 22 -25.70 -15.87 -5.32
CA SER A 22 -25.16 -14.54 -5.61
C SER A 22 -23.87 -14.27 -4.86
N THR A 23 -22.95 -13.52 -5.48
CA THR A 23 -21.79 -12.95 -4.79
C THR A 23 -22.23 -12.03 -3.65
N HIS A 24 -21.74 -12.28 -2.44
CA HIS A 24 -21.91 -11.40 -1.30
C HIS A 24 -20.97 -10.20 -1.44
N LEU A 25 -21.50 -8.98 -1.27
CA LEU A 25 -20.72 -7.75 -1.44
C LEU A 25 -20.36 -7.15 -0.08
N PHE A 26 -19.06 -6.99 0.16
CA PHE A 26 -18.53 -6.21 1.27
C PHE A 26 -18.17 -4.80 0.82
N GLU A 27 -18.09 -3.89 1.79
CA GLU A 27 -17.47 -2.58 1.58
C GLU A 27 -16.01 -2.75 1.10
N PRO A 28 -15.56 -1.95 0.13
CA PRO A 28 -14.17 -1.97 -0.30
C PRO A 28 -13.21 -1.59 0.84
N PRO A 29 -11.93 -1.98 0.76
CA PRO A 29 -10.96 -1.55 1.74
C PRO A 29 -10.90 -0.01 1.72
N GLN A 30 -10.81 0.56 2.92
CA GLN A 30 -10.71 2.00 3.10
C GLN A 30 -9.24 2.40 3.11
N LEU A 31 -8.89 3.45 2.38
CA LEU A 31 -7.56 4.03 2.45
C LEU A 31 -7.47 4.88 3.73
N ALA A 32 -6.64 4.46 4.68
CA ALA A 32 -6.50 5.11 5.98
C ALA A 32 -5.34 6.12 6.01
N ALA A 33 -4.25 5.81 5.30
CA ALA A 33 -3.12 6.72 5.15
C ALA A 33 -2.26 6.38 3.94
N LEU A 34 -1.57 7.39 3.42
CA LEU A 34 -0.44 7.24 2.52
C LEU A 34 0.81 7.79 3.19
N ARG A 35 1.93 7.08 3.07
CA ARG A 35 3.21 7.51 3.65
C ARG A 35 4.35 7.34 2.68
N ILE A 36 5.26 8.31 2.70
CA ILE A 36 6.56 8.19 2.07
C ILE A 36 7.59 8.01 3.18
N ALA A 37 8.12 6.81 3.29
CA ALA A 37 9.12 6.45 4.28
C ALA A 37 10.51 6.58 3.68
N PHE A 38 11.33 7.47 4.24
CA PHE A 38 12.74 7.66 3.93
C PHE A 38 13.57 7.05 5.06
N GLY A 39 14.56 6.26 4.70
CA GLY A 39 15.36 5.54 5.69
C GLY A 39 16.73 5.15 5.18
N VAL A 40 17.49 4.55 6.08
CA VAL A 40 18.88 4.17 5.87
C VAL A 40 19.09 2.69 6.21
N GLY A 41 20.19 2.13 5.74
CA GLY A 41 20.63 0.77 6.08
C GLY A 41 21.31 0.71 7.45
N ALA A 42 21.56 -0.52 7.90
CA ALA A 42 22.28 -0.81 9.15
C ALA A 42 23.79 -0.49 9.04
N SER A 43 24.40 -0.73 7.88
CA SER A 43 25.82 -0.47 7.59
C SER A 43 26.04 0.91 6.97
N SER A 44 27.23 1.49 7.17
CA SER A 44 27.63 2.73 6.49
C SER A 44 28.04 2.45 5.05
N GLY A 45 27.42 3.14 4.09
CA GLY A 45 27.85 3.16 2.69
C GLY A 45 27.01 2.30 1.74
N GLU A 46 26.33 1.27 2.23
CA GLU A 46 25.48 0.40 1.40
C GLU A 46 24.04 0.92 1.36
N PRO A 47 23.38 0.93 0.18
CA PRO A 47 21.96 1.20 0.08
C PRO A 47 21.14 0.22 0.95
N PRO A 48 20.11 0.68 1.68
CA PRO A 48 19.26 -0.23 2.43
C PRO A 48 18.51 -1.19 1.52
N ASP A 49 18.35 -2.42 1.97
CA ASP A 49 17.41 -3.40 1.41
C ASP A 49 16.19 -3.57 2.33
N ALA A 50 15.28 -4.48 1.97
CA ALA A 50 14.04 -4.71 2.72
C ALA A 50 14.27 -5.09 4.20
N ASP A 51 15.36 -5.79 4.52
CA ASP A 51 15.64 -6.31 5.85
C ASP A 51 16.42 -5.30 6.73
N SER A 52 17.30 -4.53 6.10
CA SER A 52 18.15 -3.55 6.76
C SER A 52 17.53 -2.15 6.84
N PHE A 53 16.48 -1.87 6.07
CA PHE A 53 15.83 -0.56 6.06
C PHE A 53 15.31 -0.16 7.44
N ARG A 54 15.71 1.03 7.86
CA ARG A 54 15.22 1.67 9.09
C ARG A 54 14.61 3.03 8.70
N PRO A 55 13.27 3.14 8.69
CA PRO A 55 12.59 4.42 8.49
C PRO A 55 13.14 5.45 9.47
N THR A 56 13.54 6.61 8.95
CA THR A 56 14.13 7.72 9.72
C THR A 56 13.27 8.98 9.61
N TYR A 57 12.70 9.23 8.43
CA TYR A 57 11.78 10.32 8.18
C TYR A 57 10.57 9.80 7.42
N THR A 58 9.37 10.18 7.84
CA THR A 58 8.13 9.76 7.20
C THR A 58 7.25 10.97 6.96
N VAL A 59 6.90 11.20 5.70
CA VAL A 59 5.81 12.12 5.35
C VAL A 59 4.54 11.30 5.31
N SER A 60 3.51 11.70 6.06
CA SER A 60 2.27 10.94 6.21
C SER A 60 1.09 11.84 5.91
N MET A 61 0.20 11.35 5.05
CA MET A 61 -1.11 11.94 4.81
C MET A 61 -2.19 11.00 5.36
N PRO A 62 -2.79 11.32 6.52
CA PRO A 62 -3.93 10.58 7.03
C PRO A 62 -5.18 10.90 6.20
N ILE A 63 -5.97 9.87 5.89
CA ILE A 63 -7.13 9.98 5.01
C ILE A 63 -8.37 9.62 5.82
N PHE A 64 -9.12 10.66 6.20
CA PHE A 64 -10.35 10.54 6.98
C PHE A 64 -11.59 10.34 6.09
N SER A 65 -11.54 10.87 4.87
CA SER A 65 -12.58 10.69 3.85
C SER A 65 -11.96 10.76 2.45
N MET A 66 -12.34 9.82 1.60
CA MET A 66 -11.92 9.82 0.19
C MET A 66 -12.48 11.05 -0.52
N GLY A 67 -11.63 11.78 -1.25
CA GLY A 67 -12.01 13.00 -1.97
C GLY A 67 -12.22 14.23 -1.08
N GLY A 68 -11.98 14.13 0.23
CA GLY A 68 -12.14 15.27 1.15
C GLY A 68 -10.95 16.24 1.15
N LEU A 69 -9.75 15.77 0.79
CA LEU A 69 -8.54 16.59 0.69
C LEU A 69 -8.24 16.95 -0.78
N ASP A 70 -8.32 15.96 -1.67
CA ASP A 70 -8.02 16.13 -3.11
C ASP A 70 -9.28 15.78 -3.94
N PRO A 71 -10.00 16.77 -4.48
CA PRO A 71 -11.24 16.55 -5.22
C PRO A 71 -11.08 15.74 -6.51
N ASP A 72 -9.90 15.76 -7.11
CA ASP A 72 -9.53 14.98 -8.29
C ASP A 72 -9.14 13.52 -7.95
N GLY A 73 -8.98 13.22 -6.66
CA GLY A 73 -8.63 11.91 -6.13
C GLY A 73 -7.16 11.51 -6.34
N VAL A 74 -6.28 12.49 -6.61
CA VAL A 74 -4.84 12.28 -6.76
C VAL A 74 -4.12 12.74 -5.49
N TYR A 75 -3.40 11.81 -4.87
CA TYR A 75 -2.66 12.07 -3.64
C TYR A 75 -1.21 12.43 -3.94
N GLU A 76 -0.79 13.63 -3.59
CA GLU A 76 0.46 14.19 -4.06
C GLU A 76 1.56 14.31 -2.99
N PHE A 77 2.79 14.02 -3.39
CA PHE A 77 4.00 14.18 -2.58
C PHE A 77 5.16 14.59 -3.49
N ASP A 78 5.96 15.61 -3.14
CA ASP A 78 7.26 15.78 -3.79
C ASP A 78 8.36 14.94 -3.11
N ALA A 79 8.25 13.62 -3.26
CA ALA A 79 9.21 12.69 -2.68
C ALA A 79 10.59 12.76 -3.37
N GLY A 80 10.61 13.15 -4.64
CA GLY A 80 11.80 13.40 -5.46
C GLY A 80 12.74 14.44 -4.86
N LEU A 81 12.28 15.68 -4.74
CA LEU A 81 13.08 16.77 -4.21
C LEU A 81 13.43 16.56 -2.74
N LEU A 82 12.53 15.93 -1.97
CA LEU A 82 12.81 15.58 -0.57
C LEU A 82 13.96 14.58 -0.46
N LEU A 83 13.99 13.50 -1.26
CA LEU A 83 15.11 12.55 -1.23
C LEU A 83 16.43 13.24 -1.60
N ASP A 84 16.43 14.06 -2.65
CA ASP A 84 17.65 14.76 -3.10
C ASP A 84 18.12 15.79 -2.06
N GLY A 85 17.19 16.47 -1.38
CA GLY A 85 17.49 17.34 -0.25
C GLY A 85 18.13 16.58 0.92
N ILE A 86 17.60 15.41 1.26
CA ILE A 86 18.14 14.55 2.32
C ILE A 86 19.54 14.07 1.94
N ARG A 87 19.72 13.51 0.74
CA ARG A 87 21.00 12.96 0.28
C ARG A 87 22.11 14.01 0.23
N ARG A 88 21.80 15.25 -0.15
CA ARG A 88 22.76 16.38 -0.13
C ARG A 88 23.23 16.75 1.27
N ARG A 89 22.39 16.58 2.30
CA ARG A 89 22.71 16.96 3.69
C ARG A 89 23.26 15.81 4.52
N ALA A 90 22.82 14.58 4.26
CA ALA A 90 23.13 13.39 5.06
C ALA A 90 24.10 12.44 4.34
N LEU A 91 25.29 12.95 4.01
CA LEU A 91 26.29 12.30 3.13
C LEU A 91 26.90 10.99 3.68
N ARG A 92 26.75 10.69 4.97
CA ARG A 92 27.42 9.54 5.61
C ARG A 92 26.68 8.22 5.43
N ARG A 93 25.45 8.25 4.92
CA ARG A 93 24.60 7.07 4.77
C ARG A 93 23.93 7.06 3.40
N SER A 94 23.73 5.87 2.87
CA SER A 94 22.91 5.65 1.69
C SER A 94 21.45 5.61 2.10
N TRP A 95 20.61 6.32 1.35
CA TRP A 95 19.20 6.47 1.64
C TRP A 95 18.36 5.63 0.69
N GLY A 96 17.24 5.13 1.19
CA GLY A 96 16.18 4.53 0.40
C GLY A 96 14.85 5.21 0.71
N VAL A 97 13.93 5.09 -0.21
CA VAL A 97 12.55 5.55 -0.07
C VAL A 97 11.60 4.49 -0.56
N ARG A 98 10.43 4.39 0.07
CA ARG A 98 9.30 3.58 -0.38
C ARG A 98 7.99 4.30 -0.11
N LEU A 99 6.99 3.97 -0.91
CA LEU A 99 5.59 4.33 -0.65
C LEU A 99 4.97 3.24 0.24
N GLU A 100 4.20 3.66 1.24
CA GLU A 100 3.40 2.81 2.11
C GLU A 100 1.93 3.21 2.03
N ILE A 101 1.08 2.24 1.71
CA ILE A 101 -0.37 2.37 1.55
C ILE A 101 -1.02 1.64 2.71
N GLU A 102 -1.66 2.38 3.61
CA GLU A 102 -2.40 1.82 4.73
C GLU A 102 -3.86 1.63 4.36
N LEU A 103 -4.32 0.38 4.41
CA LEU A 103 -5.68 -0.02 4.11
C LEU A 103 -6.36 -0.58 5.35
N SER A 104 -7.57 -0.12 5.63
CA SER A 104 -8.45 -0.71 6.65
C SER A 104 -9.45 -1.64 5.99
N GLN A 105 -9.62 -2.82 6.57
CA GLN A 105 -10.64 -3.79 6.19
C GLN A 105 -11.62 -3.99 7.35
N ALA A 106 -12.91 -3.86 7.03
CA ALA A 106 -14.00 -3.98 7.98
C ALA A 106 -14.09 -5.39 8.57
N ALA A 107 -14.47 -5.46 9.85
CA ALA A 107 -14.43 -6.67 10.67
C ALA A 107 -15.23 -7.85 10.07
N ASP A 108 -16.40 -7.56 9.52
CA ASP A 108 -17.30 -8.51 8.87
C ASP A 108 -16.65 -9.19 7.66
N SER A 109 -15.78 -8.49 6.92
CA SER A 109 -15.14 -9.03 5.73
C SER A 109 -13.84 -9.80 6.00
N VAL A 110 -13.16 -9.54 7.13
CA VAL A 110 -11.86 -10.14 7.49
C VAL A 110 -11.83 -11.67 7.40
N PRO A 111 -12.85 -12.41 7.89
CA PRO A 111 -12.81 -13.87 7.82
C PRO A 111 -13.19 -14.45 6.46
N HIS A 112 -13.79 -13.65 5.58
CA HIS A 112 -14.40 -14.15 4.36
C HIS A 112 -13.58 -13.82 3.11
N ALA A 113 -12.87 -12.70 3.10
CA ALA A 113 -12.22 -12.18 1.90
C ALA A 113 -10.73 -11.90 2.12
N ASP A 114 -9.92 -12.35 1.16
CA ASP A 114 -8.54 -11.92 1.01
C ASP A 114 -8.51 -10.48 0.51
N LEU A 115 -7.51 -9.72 0.94
CA LEU A 115 -7.24 -8.38 0.42
C LEU A 115 -6.20 -8.47 -0.69
N TRP A 116 -6.61 -8.13 -1.91
CA TRP A 116 -5.76 -8.08 -3.09
C TRP A 116 -5.36 -6.64 -3.36
N VAL A 117 -4.07 -6.39 -3.59
CA VAL A 117 -3.55 -5.07 -3.98
C VAL A 117 -2.66 -5.21 -5.20
N ASP A 118 -2.96 -4.45 -6.24
CA ASP A 118 -2.18 -4.36 -7.49
C ASP A 118 -1.51 -2.99 -7.59
N ALA A 119 -0.24 -3.00 -8.00
CA ALA A 119 0.55 -1.82 -8.31
C ALA A 119 0.48 -1.46 -9.80
N PRO A 120 0.70 -0.18 -10.17
CA PRO A 120 0.77 0.29 -11.55
C PRO A 120 2.11 -0.06 -12.24
N PHE A 121 2.91 -0.96 -11.69
CA PHE A 121 4.27 -1.23 -12.17
C PHE A 121 4.27 -2.01 -13.47
N ASP A 122 5.13 -1.60 -14.40
CA ASP A 122 5.50 -2.41 -15.55
C ASP A 122 6.33 -3.63 -15.10
N ASP A 123 6.21 -4.74 -15.83
CA ASP A 123 6.91 -6.00 -15.50
C ASP A 123 8.45 -5.84 -15.50
N ASP A 124 8.98 -4.90 -16.29
CA ASP A 124 10.41 -4.61 -16.42
C ASP A 124 10.93 -3.61 -15.37
N SER A 125 10.07 -3.02 -14.54
CA SER A 125 10.46 -2.00 -13.56
C SER A 125 11.38 -2.55 -12.45
N GLY A 126 11.31 -3.85 -12.19
CA GLY A 126 11.98 -4.51 -11.07
C GLY A 126 11.40 -4.13 -9.70
N LEU A 127 10.25 -3.45 -9.66
CA LEU A 127 9.57 -3.05 -8.45
C LEU A 127 8.61 -4.14 -7.95
N THR A 128 8.38 -4.18 -6.64
CA THR A 128 7.47 -5.16 -6.02
C THR A 128 6.62 -4.53 -4.92
N LEU A 129 5.54 -5.22 -4.57
CA LEU A 129 4.78 -4.95 -3.35
C LEU A 129 5.13 -5.97 -2.26
N THR A 130 5.12 -5.51 -1.01
CA THR A 130 5.22 -6.35 0.19
C THR A 130 4.26 -5.87 1.27
N VAL A 131 3.83 -6.77 2.15
CA VAL A 131 3.05 -6.40 3.33
C VAL A 131 4.01 -6.16 4.49
N LEU A 132 3.91 -4.99 5.12
CA LEU A 132 4.71 -4.69 6.30
C LEU A 132 4.12 -5.32 7.57
N GLY A 133 5.01 -5.60 8.53
CA GLY A 133 4.66 -6.17 9.83
C GLY A 133 5.05 -7.63 9.98
N ARG A 134 5.18 -8.08 11.23
CA ARG A 134 5.82 -9.35 11.61
C ARG A 134 5.22 -10.60 10.95
N ASN A 135 3.92 -10.58 10.64
CA ASN A 135 3.19 -11.74 10.11
C ASN A 135 2.61 -11.50 8.71
N ALA A 136 2.88 -10.35 8.08
CA ALA A 136 2.30 -9.97 6.77
C ALA A 136 0.76 -10.11 6.69
N ARG A 137 0.05 -9.98 7.83
CA ARG A 137 -1.42 -10.11 7.94
C ARG A 137 -2.14 -8.84 8.36
N GLY A 138 -1.39 -7.77 8.61
CA GLY A 138 -1.90 -6.55 9.23
C GLY A 138 -2.00 -6.63 10.75
N ILE A 139 -2.58 -5.59 11.34
CA ILE A 139 -2.83 -5.41 12.77
C ILE A 139 -4.33 -5.48 12.99
N THR A 140 -4.79 -6.40 13.84
CA THR A 140 -6.19 -6.46 14.27
C THR A 140 -6.50 -5.27 15.19
N LEU A 141 -7.58 -4.56 14.88
CA LEU A 141 -8.08 -3.43 15.66
C LEU A 141 -9.16 -3.89 16.65
N PRO A 142 -9.45 -3.08 17.69
CA PRO A 142 -10.65 -3.26 18.50
C PRO A 142 -11.90 -3.35 17.61
N GLY A 143 -12.76 -4.33 17.88
CA GLY A 143 -13.95 -4.60 17.05
C GLY A 143 -13.72 -5.56 15.88
N GLY A 144 -12.51 -6.12 15.71
CA GLY A 144 -12.24 -7.20 14.75
C GLY A 144 -11.90 -6.75 13.34
N ALA A 145 -11.92 -5.43 13.07
CA ALA A 145 -11.36 -4.87 11.84
C ALA A 145 -9.85 -5.10 11.79
N ARG A 146 -9.24 -4.93 10.61
CA ARG A 146 -7.77 -4.97 10.49
C ARG A 146 -7.24 -3.82 9.67
N THR A 147 -6.04 -3.38 10.02
CA THR A 147 -5.23 -2.45 9.24
C THR A 147 -4.07 -3.19 8.60
N VAL A 148 -3.84 -2.99 7.31
CA VAL A 148 -2.77 -3.59 6.52
C VAL A 148 -1.95 -2.47 5.92
N VAL A 149 -0.63 -2.56 6.01
CA VAL A 149 0.28 -1.63 5.31
C VAL A 149 0.96 -2.37 4.18
N VAL A 150 0.65 -2.00 2.95
CA VAL A 150 1.33 -2.48 1.73
C VAL A 150 2.39 -1.48 1.35
N ALA A 151 3.62 -1.93 1.14
CA ALA A 151 4.73 -1.07 0.78
C ALA A 151 5.34 -1.49 -0.55
N THR A 152 5.86 -0.50 -1.27
CA THR A 152 6.69 -0.75 -2.44
C THR A 152 8.08 -1.23 -2.03
N SER A 153 8.79 -1.85 -2.97
CA SER A 153 10.24 -2.00 -2.87
C SER A 153 10.93 -0.64 -2.71
N LEU A 154 12.14 -0.66 -2.17
CA LEU A 154 12.95 0.55 -2.00
C LEU A 154 13.48 1.04 -3.34
N VAL A 155 13.53 2.35 -3.49
CA VAL A 155 14.32 3.03 -4.53
C VAL A 155 15.33 3.95 -3.88
N HIS A 156 16.43 4.22 -4.59
CA HIS A 156 17.59 4.93 -4.03
C HIS A 156 17.95 6.20 -4.80
N ASP A 157 17.26 6.46 -5.90
CA ASP A 157 17.45 7.64 -6.74
C ASP A 157 16.12 8.34 -7.01
N SER A 158 16.17 9.66 -7.15
CA SER A 158 14.99 10.50 -7.33
C SER A 158 14.27 10.23 -8.64
N LYS A 159 14.97 9.78 -9.69
CA LYS A 159 14.34 9.45 -10.98
C LYS A 159 13.43 8.22 -10.87
N ARG A 160 13.82 7.22 -10.09
CA ARG A 160 13.01 6.02 -9.84
C ARG A 160 11.86 6.24 -8.87
N ILE A 161 11.81 7.34 -8.13
CA ILE A 161 10.67 7.65 -7.23
C ILE A 161 9.37 7.81 -8.01
N ALA A 162 9.41 8.41 -9.20
CA ALA A 162 8.22 8.55 -10.05
C ALA A 162 7.57 7.18 -10.38
N LEU A 163 8.36 6.12 -10.45
CA LEU A 163 7.89 4.75 -10.71
C LEU A 163 7.12 4.15 -9.52
N LEU A 164 7.25 4.72 -8.31
CA LEU A 164 6.45 4.34 -7.14
C LEU A 164 5.06 5.02 -7.13
N GLY A 165 4.80 5.97 -8.04
CA GLY A 165 3.50 6.61 -8.20
C GLY A 165 2.59 5.85 -9.17
N GLY A 166 1.41 6.40 -9.43
CA GLY A 166 0.40 5.88 -10.35
C GLY A 166 -0.84 5.32 -9.66
N GLY A 167 -1.63 4.54 -10.40
CA GLY A 167 -2.90 3.99 -9.96
C GLY A 167 -2.78 2.61 -9.31
N TYR A 168 -2.89 2.56 -7.99
CA TYR A 168 -3.03 1.33 -7.23
C TYR A 168 -4.49 0.90 -7.15
N THR A 169 -4.74 -0.40 -7.15
CA THR A 169 -6.09 -0.94 -6.92
C THR A 169 -6.09 -1.90 -5.74
N ALA A 170 -7.10 -1.81 -4.89
CA ALA A 170 -7.33 -2.73 -3.78
C ALA A 170 -8.75 -3.31 -3.83
N GLN A 171 -8.88 -4.61 -3.60
CA GLN A 171 -10.18 -5.30 -3.64
C GLN A 171 -10.22 -6.45 -2.63
N LEU A 172 -11.38 -6.67 -2.01
CA LEU A 172 -11.66 -7.85 -1.20
C LEU A 172 -12.26 -8.94 -2.09
N ARG A 173 -11.72 -10.16 -2.07
CA ARG A 173 -12.27 -11.33 -2.79
C ARG A 173 -11.86 -12.65 -2.13
N ASP A 174 -12.64 -13.71 -2.29
CA ASP A 174 -12.26 -15.08 -1.88
C ASP A 174 -11.46 -15.87 -2.92
N ILE A 175 -11.36 -15.34 -4.14
CA ILE A 175 -10.60 -15.93 -5.25
C ILE A 175 -9.83 -14.84 -6.00
N GLU A 176 -8.81 -15.25 -6.75
CA GLU A 176 -7.96 -14.33 -7.50
C GLU A 176 -8.76 -13.42 -8.47
N PRO A 177 -8.44 -12.11 -8.52
CA PRO A 177 -8.99 -11.22 -9.55
C PRO A 177 -8.66 -11.73 -10.96
N GLY A 178 -9.71 -11.99 -11.76
CA GLY A 178 -9.60 -12.51 -13.13
C GLY A 178 -9.72 -14.03 -13.26
N ALA A 179 -9.90 -14.76 -12.14
CA ALA A 179 -10.22 -16.18 -12.20
C ALA A 179 -11.50 -16.46 -13.00
N ALA A 180 -11.56 -17.62 -13.67
CA ALA A 180 -12.71 -18.04 -14.48
C ALA A 180 -13.96 -18.31 -13.64
N GLU A 181 -13.77 -18.71 -12.39
CA GLU A 181 -14.85 -18.92 -11.44
C GLU A 181 -15.39 -17.59 -10.91
N ARG A 182 -16.68 -17.56 -10.59
CA ARG A 182 -17.31 -16.39 -9.96
C ARG A 182 -16.96 -16.36 -8.47
N PRO A 183 -16.55 -15.21 -7.90
CA PRO A 183 -16.29 -15.11 -6.46
C PRO A 183 -17.57 -15.30 -5.65
N ARG A 184 -17.47 -15.97 -4.49
CA ARG A 184 -18.59 -16.00 -3.54
C ARG A 184 -18.66 -14.70 -2.75
N VAL A 185 -17.52 -14.04 -2.54
CA VAL A 185 -17.46 -12.73 -1.87
C VAL A 185 -16.60 -11.76 -2.67
N ALA A 186 -17.03 -10.52 -2.77
CA ALA A 186 -16.26 -9.48 -3.42
C ALA A 186 -16.53 -8.11 -2.79
N SER A 187 -15.68 -7.13 -3.08
CA SER A 187 -16.00 -5.72 -2.94
C SER A 187 -15.93 -5.02 -4.29
N MET A 188 -16.40 -3.77 -4.33
CA MET A 188 -15.99 -2.81 -5.35
C MET A 188 -14.46 -2.64 -5.33
N VAL A 189 -13.87 -2.19 -6.44
CA VAL A 189 -12.44 -1.87 -6.50
C VAL A 189 -12.21 -0.50 -5.86
N ARG A 190 -11.24 -0.42 -4.95
CA ARG A 190 -10.71 0.84 -4.42
C ARG A 190 -9.54 1.28 -5.29
N ASN A 191 -9.71 2.38 -6.01
CA ASN A 191 -8.61 3.03 -6.73
C ASN A 191 -7.91 4.03 -5.80
N VAL A 192 -6.59 4.07 -5.85
CA VAL A 192 -5.72 5.01 -5.13
C VAL A 192 -4.70 5.53 -6.12
N HIS A 193 -4.79 6.81 -6.48
CA HIS A 193 -3.84 7.44 -7.39
C HIS A 193 -2.83 8.26 -6.59
N VAL A 194 -1.54 8.06 -6.85
CA VAL A 194 -0.47 8.75 -6.12
C VAL A 194 0.48 9.41 -7.10
N ASP A 195 0.71 10.71 -6.96
CA ASP A 195 1.78 11.42 -7.66
C ASP A 195 2.92 11.71 -6.68
N LEU A 196 4.13 11.30 -7.06
CA LEU A 196 5.31 11.42 -6.20
C LEU A 196 6.33 12.46 -6.71
N THR A 197 5.91 13.29 -7.68
CA THR A 197 6.79 14.19 -8.42
C THR A 197 6.50 15.66 -8.24
N ARG A 198 5.36 16.03 -7.64
CA ARG A 198 4.91 17.42 -7.50
C ARG A 198 3.97 17.61 -6.31
N PHE A 199 3.77 18.88 -5.95
CA PHE A 199 2.64 19.36 -5.16
C PHE A 199 1.82 20.34 -6.02
N GLU A 200 0.50 20.25 -6.01
CA GLU A 200 -0.42 21.13 -6.75
C GLU A 200 -0.31 22.60 -6.28
N PHE A 201 0.18 22.83 -5.06
CA PHE A 201 0.36 24.17 -4.49
C PHE A 201 1.53 24.97 -5.09
N GLU A 202 2.29 24.43 -6.05
CA GLU A 202 3.38 25.12 -6.75
C GLU A 202 2.93 25.77 -8.08
N GLY A 203 1.85 26.58 -8.00
CA GLY A 203 1.34 27.42 -9.10
C GLY A 203 1.69 28.89 -8.98
#